data_AF-A0A099ZG89-F1
#
_entry.id   AF-A0A099ZG89-F1
#
_cell.length_a   1.000
_cell.length_b   1.000
_cell.length_c   1.000
_cell.angle_alpha   90.00
_cell.angle_beta   90.00
_cell.angle_gamma   90.00
#
_symmetry.space_group_name_H-M   'P 1'
#
loop_
_entity.id
_entity.type
_entity.pdbx_description
1 polymer ?
#
loop_
_entity_poly.entity_id
_entity_poly.type
_entity_poly.pdbx_seq_one_letter_code
_entity_poly.pdbx_strand_id
1 'polypeptide(L)'
;REERLRKEEEEQKQRKREAEKNKARLMEAFLKEKEKEVLQLQEEAKTFITPENLDARIEECLDNPRNYNFAVDKEGRIVKRTVLS
;
A
#
# COMPACT_ATOMS: atom_id res chain seq x y z
N ARG A 1 -15.49 43.35 -28.11
CA ARG A 1 -16.11 42.00 -28.04
C ARG A 1 -15.08 40.92 -28.34
N GLU A 2 -14.25 41.11 -29.37
CA GLU A 2 -13.20 40.17 -29.79
C GLU A 2 -12.00 40.07 -28.82
N GLU A 3 -11.52 41.18 -28.24
CA GLU A 3 -10.45 41.13 -27.22
C GLU A 3 -10.82 40.30 -25.99
N ARG A 4 -12.08 40.40 -25.55
CA ARG A 4 -12.60 39.60 -24.43
C ARG A 4 -12.60 38.10 -24.76
N LEU A 5 -12.98 37.73 -25.99
CA LEU A 5 -12.95 36.35 -26.46
C LEU A 5 -11.52 35.78 -26.51
N ARG A 6 -10.54 36.55 -27.01
CA ARG A 6 -9.14 36.11 -27.03
C ARG A 6 -8.58 35.85 -25.63
N LYS A 7 -8.89 36.74 -24.68
CA LYS A 7 -8.45 36.58 -23.29
C LYS A 7 -9.09 35.35 -22.63
N GLU A 8 -10.38 35.14 -22.86
CA GLU A 8 -11.10 33.95 -22.37
C GLU A 8 -10.52 32.65 -22.97
N GLU A 9 -10.15 32.64 -24.26
CA GLU A 9 -9.49 31.49 -24.91
C GLU A 9 -8.11 31.18 -24.34
N GLU A 10 -7.29 32.21 -24.08
CA GLU A 10 -5.98 32.04 -23.46
C GLU A 10 -6.09 31.50 -22.04
N GLU A 11 -7.01 32.05 -21.22
CA GLU A 11 -7.28 31.55 -19.87
C GLU A 11 -7.81 30.11 -19.88
N GLN A 12 -8.71 29.77 -20.81
CA GLN A 12 -9.19 28.40 -21.02
C GLN A 12 -8.04 27.44 -21.37
N LYS A 13 -7.14 27.87 -22.27
CA LYS A 13 -5.99 27.06 -22.70
C LYS A 13 -4.99 26.87 -21.56
N GLN A 14 -4.76 27.89 -20.75
CA GLN A 14 -3.92 27.77 -19.55
C GLN A 14 -4.53 26.81 -18.52
N ARG A 15 -5.83 26.96 -18.20
CA ARG A 15 -6.54 26.07 -17.28
C ARG A 15 -6.51 24.61 -17.74
N LYS A 16 -6.72 24.35 -19.03
CA LYS A 16 -6.62 23.00 -19.60
C LYS A 16 -5.21 22.41 -19.43
N ARG A 17 -4.18 23.19 -19.74
CA ARG A 17 -2.78 22.77 -19.59
C ARG A 17 -2.42 22.47 -18.13
N GLU A 18 -2.91 23.27 -17.18
CA GLU A 18 -2.71 23.02 -15.75
C GLU A 18 -3.47 21.78 -15.27
N ALA A 19 -4.70 21.58 -15.73
CA ALA A 19 -5.47 20.37 -15.42
C ALA A 19 -4.78 19.09 -15.94
N GLU A 20 -4.23 19.12 -17.16
CA GLU A 20 -3.46 18.02 -17.73
C GLU A 20 -2.19 17.73 -16.93
N LYS A 21 -1.44 18.77 -16.55
CA LYS A 21 -0.25 18.62 -15.69
C LYS A 21 -0.61 18.00 -14.33
N ASN A 22 -1.68 18.47 -13.69
CA ASN A 22 -2.14 17.92 -12.42
C ASN A 22 -2.58 16.47 -12.56
N LYS A 23 -3.30 16.13 -13.63
CA LYS A 23 -3.71 14.75 -13.93
C LYS A 23 -2.50 13.85 -14.14
N ALA A 24 -1.50 14.31 -14.90
CA ALA A 24 -0.25 13.56 -15.11
C ALA A 24 0.48 13.30 -13.79
N ARG A 25 0.60 14.32 -12.92
CA ARG A 25 1.24 14.17 -11.61
C ARG A 25 0.51 13.18 -10.70
N LEU A 26 -0.83 13.24 -10.66
CA LEU A 26 -1.64 12.29 -9.87
C LEU A 26 -1.49 10.87 -10.40
N MET A 27 -1.48 10.69 -11.72
CA MET A 27 -1.28 9.39 -12.35
C MET A 27 0.11 8.83 -12.04
N GLU A 28 1.15 9.65 -12.10
CA GLU A 28 2.52 9.25 -11.77
C GLU A 28 2.63 8.81 -10.30
N ALA A 29 2.03 9.57 -9.37
CA ALA A 29 2.02 9.22 -7.95
C ALA A 29 1.30 7.89 -7.70
N PHE A 30 0.14 7.68 -8.35
CA PHE A 30 -0.61 6.43 -8.26
C PHE A 30 0.19 5.24 -8.82
N LEU A 31 0.85 5.40 -9.96
CA LEU A 31 1.67 4.34 -10.55
C LEU A 31 2.83 3.95 -9.63
N LYS A 32 3.52 4.92 -9.03
CA LYS A 32 4.61 4.65 -8.07
C LYS A 32 4.13 3.93 -6.83
N GLU A 33 2.95 4.28 -6.31
CA GLU A 33 2.35 3.60 -5.17
C GLU A 33 2.03 2.14 -5.50
N LYS A 34 1.41 1.89 -6.67
CA LYS A 34 1.10 0.54 -7.12
C LYS A 34 2.34 -0.30 -7.43
N GLU A 35 3.37 0.30 -7.99
CA GLU A 35 4.66 -0.38 -8.19
C GLU A 35 5.26 -0.83 -6.86
N LYS A 36 5.22 0.02 -5.83
CA LYS A 36 5.69 -0.34 -4.49
C LYS A 36 4.87 -1.49 -3.88
N GLU A 37 3.55 -1.45 -4.03
CA GLU A 37 2.66 -2.52 -3.55
C GLU A 37 2.97 -3.86 -4.23
N VAL A 38 3.18 -3.85 -5.54
CA VAL A 38 3.56 -5.06 -6.31
C VAL A 38 4.93 -5.60 -5.84
N LEU A 39 5.91 -4.74 -5.62
CA LEU A 39 7.22 -5.16 -5.11
C LEU A 39 7.12 -5.78 -3.70
N GLN A 40 6.31 -5.20 -2.81
CA GLN A 40 6.06 -5.77 -1.49
C GLN A 40 5.44 -7.16 -1.58
N LEU A 41 4.41 -7.32 -2.42
CA LEU A 41 3.75 -8.61 -2.63
C LEU A 41 4.69 -9.65 -3.26
N GLN A 42 5.60 -9.25 -4.13
CA GLN A 42 6.62 -10.15 -4.70
C GLN A 42 7.57 -10.69 -3.62
N GLU A 43 7.97 -9.85 -2.66
CA GLU A 43 8.80 -10.28 -1.54
C GLU A 43 8.03 -11.19 -0.58
N GLU A 44 6.78 -10.86 -0.25
CA GLU A 44 5.92 -11.68 0.59
C GLU A 44 5.60 -13.04 -0.04
N ALA A 45 5.40 -13.08 -1.36
CA ALA A 45 5.10 -14.31 -2.10
C ALA A 45 6.21 -15.36 -1.99
N LYS A 46 7.47 -14.95 -1.80
CA LYS A 46 8.59 -15.89 -1.56
C LYS A 46 8.42 -16.72 -0.29
N THR A 47 7.62 -16.23 0.66
CA THR A 47 7.39 -16.92 1.93
C THR A 47 6.20 -17.88 1.89
N PHE A 48 5.45 -17.91 0.77
CA PHE A 48 4.28 -18.76 0.62
C PHE A 48 4.63 -20.24 0.69
N ILE A 49 3.66 -21.02 1.17
CA ILE A 49 3.77 -22.46 1.24
C ILE A 49 3.49 -23.02 -0.15
N THR A 50 4.46 -23.74 -0.70
CA THR A 50 4.38 -24.47 -1.97
C THR A 50 4.48 -25.97 -1.70
N PRO A 51 4.07 -26.84 -2.63
CA PRO A 51 4.16 -28.30 -2.43
C PRO A 51 5.58 -28.77 -2.07
N GLU A 52 6.61 -28.08 -2.55
CA GLU A 52 8.01 -28.42 -2.32
C GLU A 52 8.51 -28.04 -0.93
N ASN A 53 7.94 -27.00 -0.29
CA ASN A 53 8.34 -26.54 1.03
C ASN A 53 7.36 -26.96 2.15
N LEU A 54 6.29 -27.68 1.80
CA LEU A 54 5.18 -28.00 2.70
C LEU A 54 5.63 -28.74 3.97
N ASP A 55 6.35 -29.86 3.81
CA ASP A 55 6.76 -30.69 4.95
C ASP A 55 7.68 -29.92 5.91
N ALA A 56 8.63 -29.16 5.36
CA ALA A 56 9.54 -28.33 6.15
C ALA A 56 8.78 -27.23 6.93
N ARG A 57 7.76 -26.63 6.31
CA ARG A 57 6.92 -25.61 6.95
C ARG A 57 6.02 -26.19 8.04
N ILE A 58 5.58 -27.44 7.91
CA ILE A 58 4.80 -28.12 8.95
C ILE A 58 5.66 -28.33 10.20
N GLU A 59 6.86 -28.91 10.05
CA GLU A 59 7.78 -29.12 11.18
C GLU A 59 8.17 -27.79 11.85
N GLU A 60 8.52 -26.76 11.08
CA GLU A 60 8.84 -25.42 11.62
C GLU A 60 7.69 -24.84 12.47
N CYS A 61 6.44 -25.03 12.04
CA CYS A 61 5.26 -24.56 12.77
C CYS A 61 4.95 -25.36 14.03
N LEU A 62 5.29 -26.66 14.06
CA LEU A 62 5.12 -27.51 15.23
C LEU A 62 6.15 -27.14 16.31
N ASP A 63 7.39 -26.86 15.91
CA ASP A 63 8.46 -26.45 16.81
C ASP A 63 8.29 -25.02 17.35
N ASN A 64 7.64 -24.14 16.57
CA ASN A 64 7.49 -22.72 16.91
C ASN A 64 6.01 -22.31 17.01
N PRO A 65 5.30 -22.66 18.09
CA PRO A 65 3.95 -22.18 18.29
C PRO A 65 3.96 -20.64 18.37
N ARG A 66 2.94 -19.98 17.79
CA ARG A 66 2.77 -18.52 17.86
C ARG A 66 1.58 -18.15 18.72
N ASN A 67 1.77 -17.21 19.65
CA ASN A 67 0.71 -16.72 20.52
C ASN A 67 0.21 -15.36 20.04
N TYR A 68 -1.06 -15.30 19.68
CA TYR A 68 -1.73 -14.05 19.34
C TYR A 68 -2.53 -13.48 20.52
N ASN A 69 -2.51 -14.10 21.70
CA ASN A 69 -3.19 -13.57 22.88
C ASN A 69 -2.48 -12.32 23.41
N PHE A 70 -3.22 -11.22 23.43
CA PHE A 70 -2.81 -9.98 24.08
C PHE A 70 -3.97 -9.38 24.89
N ALA A 71 -3.64 -8.78 26.03
CA ALA A 71 -4.61 -8.05 26.85
C ALA A 71 -4.56 -6.55 26.54
N VAL A 72 -5.71 -5.88 26.54
CA VAL A 72 -5.85 -4.44 26.32
C VAL A 72 -6.52 -3.79 27.53
N ASP A 73 -6.01 -2.63 27.97
CA ASP A 73 -6.64 -1.86 29.05
C ASP A 73 -7.80 -0.97 28.56
N LYS A 74 -8.44 -0.24 29.50
CA LYS A 74 -9.53 0.69 29.20
C LYS A 74 -9.10 1.88 28.34
N GLU A 75 -7.80 2.16 28.23
CA GLU A 75 -7.23 3.23 27.41
C GLU A 75 -6.77 2.72 26.03
N GLY A 76 -6.96 1.43 25.74
CA GLY A 76 -6.57 0.82 24.47
C GLY A 76 -5.10 0.40 24.39
N ARG A 77 -4.34 0.42 25.48
CA ARG A 77 -2.93 0.01 25.49
C ARG A 77 -2.80 -1.50 25.68
N ILE A 78 -1.84 -2.12 24.99
CA ILE A 78 -1.55 -3.55 25.12
C ILE A 78 -0.73 -3.79 26.39
N VAL A 79 -1.29 -4.53 27.35
CA VAL A 79 -0.74 -4.68 28.72
C VAL A 79 0.07 -5.98 28.89
N LYS A 80 -0.27 -7.04 28.16
CA LYS A 80 0.43 -8.33 28.28
C LYS A 80 0.33 -9.12 26.98
N ARG A 81 1.46 -9.60 26.47
CA ARG A 81 1.53 -10.64 25.44
C ARG A 81 1.83 -11.95 26.15
N THR A 82 0.97 -12.95 25.97
CA THR A 82 1.19 -14.25 26.62
C THR A 82 2.37 -14.94 25.94
N VAL A 83 3.44 -15.22 26.69
CA VAL A 83 4.58 -16.02 26.20
C VAL A 83 4.16 -17.48 26.09
N LEU A 84 4.53 -18.13 24.98
CA LEU A 84 4.46 -19.58 24.86
C LEU A 84 5.68 -20.17 25.58
N SER A 85 5.42 -21.14 26.45
CA SER A 85 6.44 -21.94 27.13
C SER A 85 6.57 -23.29 26.44
#